data_AF-A0A7S7EQH5-F1
#
_entry.id   AF-A0A7S7EQH5-F1
#
_cell.length_a   1.000
_cell.length_b   1.000
_cell.length_c   1.000
_cell.angle_alpha   90.00
_cell.angle_beta   90.00
_cell.angle_gamma   90.00
#
_symmetry.space_group_name_H-M   'P 1'
#
loop_
_entity.id
_entity.type
_entity.pdbx_description
1 polymer ?
#
loop_
_entity_poly.entity_id
_entity_poly.type
_entity_poly.pdbx_seq_one_letter_code
_entity_poly.pdbx_strand_id
1 'polypeptide(L)'
;MKKRKEISRRQFTRATLALILFTCSFALVLEVFNFLNEKNLSEFLISIVVILLAVAFFIIIVITANRKDTNGNEKPLGVIYKSSLSPKELFILLFHKKDCPYCGLKLKRKKGITKMNEGIEKISHTYLYGDVYNKKIFFRCEDCNKNFDINELELRWVVSKQKKFDKRVSK
;
A
#
# COMPACT_ATOMS: atom_id res chain seq x y z
N MET A 1 -1.32 -4.90 -8.82
CA MET A 1 -1.65 -3.49 -8.47
C MET A 1 -3.08 -3.05 -8.82
N LYS A 2 -3.83 -3.72 -9.72
CA LYS A 2 -5.23 -3.34 -10.06
C LYS A 2 -6.22 -3.39 -8.88
N LYS A 3 -6.12 -4.38 -7.98
CA LYS A 3 -7.06 -4.58 -6.86
C LYS A 3 -7.12 -3.45 -5.81
N ARG A 4 -6.05 -2.66 -5.60
CA ARG A 4 -6.05 -1.55 -4.62
C ARG A 4 -6.86 -0.33 -5.07
N LYS A 5 -6.94 -0.08 -6.39
CA LYS A 5 -7.74 1.03 -6.93
C LYS A 5 -9.25 0.78 -6.83
N GLU A 6 -9.66 -0.49 -6.74
CA GLU A 6 -11.07 -0.88 -6.71
C GLU A 6 -11.71 -0.68 -5.33
N ILE A 7 -10.95 -0.92 -4.25
CA ILE A 7 -11.43 -0.75 -2.87
C ILE A 7 -11.64 0.73 -2.53
N SER A 8 -10.76 1.61 -3.00
CA SER A 8 -10.89 3.06 -2.79
C SER A 8 -12.13 3.65 -3.49
N ARG A 9 -12.47 3.17 -4.70
CA ARG A 9 -13.70 3.61 -5.41
C ARG A 9 -14.97 3.24 -4.66
N ARG A 10 -15.03 2.03 -4.07
CA ARG A 10 -16.21 1.57 -3.32
C ARG A 10 -16.44 2.35 -2.02
N GLN A 11 -15.37 2.79 -1.35
CA GLN A 11 -15.50 3.63 -0.15
C GLN A 11 -15.94 5.05 -0.53
N PHE A 12 -15.40 5.60 -1.62
CA PHE A 12 -15.79 6.92 -2.10
C PHE A 12 -17.28 6.97 -2.47
N THR A 13 -17.79 5.96 -3.20
CA THR A 13 -19.21 5.89 -3.61
C THR A 13 -20.16 5.77 -2.41
N ARG A 14 -19.77 5.06 -1.35
CA ARG A 14 -20.59 4.94 -0.13
C ARG A 14 -20.67 6.27 0.63
N ALA A 15 -19.56 7.00 0.71
CA ALA A 15 -19.53 8.31 1.36
C ALA A 15 -20.34 9.35 0.58
N THR A 16 -20.25 9.36 -0.75
CA THR A 16 -21.05 10.29 -1.58
C THR A 16 -22.54 9.99 -1.47
N LEU A 17 -22.93 8.72 -1.49
CA LEU A 17 -24.33 8.32 -1.38
C LEU A 17 -24.91 8.68 -0.01
N ALA A 18 -24.14 8.50 1.07
CA ALA A 18 -24.55 8.91 2.42
C ALA A 18 -24.74 10.44 2.51
N LEU A 19 -23.87 11.22 1.88
CA LEU A 19 -23.95 12.68 1.89
C LEU A 19 -25.19 13.19 1.12
N ILE A 20 -25.49 12.58 -0.02
CA ILE A 20 -26.70 12.89 -0.80
C ILE A 20 -27.97 12.58 0.01
N LEU A 21 -28.04 11.40 0.62
CA LEU A 21 -29.18 11.01 1.45
C LEU A 21 -29.36 11.96 2.64
N PHE A 22 -28.26 12.40 3.26
CA PHE A 22 -28.29 13.38 4.33
C PHE A 22 -28.86 14.72 3.86
N THR A 23 -28.39 15.25 2.73
CA THR A 23 -28.88 16.53 2.18
C THR A 23 -30.35 16.48 1.78
N CYS A 24 -30.82 15.37 1.19
CA CYS A 24 -32.23 15.21 0.84
C CYS A 24 -33.12 15.13 2.08
N SER A 25 -32.68 14.39 3.11
CA SER A 25 -33.42 14.28 4.38
C SER A 25 -33.52 15.64 5.07
N PHE A 26 -32.44 16.42 5.06
CA PHE A 26 -32.41 17.75 5.66
C PHE A 26 -33.32 18.75 4.92
N ALA A 27 -33.35 18.71 3.58
CA ALA A 27 -34.24 19.56 2.79
C ALA A 27 -35.72 19.29 3.11
N LEU A 28 -36.12 18.01 3.25
CA LEU A 28 -37.48 17.64 3.64
C LEU A 28 -37.85 18.16 5.04
N VAL A 29 -36.92 18.12 5.99
CA VAL A 29 -37.15 18.66 7.33
C VAL A 29 -37.38 20.17 7.29
N LEU A 30 -36.61 20.91 6.50
CA LEU A 30 -36.79 22.37 6.35
C LEU A 30 -38.13 22.72 5.71
N GLU A 31 -38.58 21.95 4.72
CA GLU A 31 -39.85 22.17 4.04
C GLU A 31 -41.04 21.90 4.98
N VAL A 32 -40.95 20.82 5.78
CA VAL A 32 -41.92 20.53 6.86
C VAL A 32 -41.91 21.63 7.92
N PHE A 33 -40.73 22.16 8.29
CA PHE A 33 -40.61 23.23 9.28
C PHE A 33 -41.27 24.53 8.81
N ASN A 34 -41.08 24.91 7.54
CA ASN A 34 -41.71 26.08 6.95
C ASN A 34 -43.24 25.94 6.90
N PHE A 35 -43.75 24.73 6.63
CA PHE A 35 -45.19 24.45 6.61
C PHE A 35 -45.83 24.48 8.00
N LEU A 36 -45.08 24.14 9.05
CA LEU A 36 -45.58 24.07 10.42
C LEU A 36 -45.73 25.43 11.10
N ASN A 37 -45.21 26.50 10.51
CA ASN A 37 -45.27 27.84 11.10
C ASN A 37 -46.69 28.44 11.14
N GLU A 38 -47.69 27.77 10.56
CA GLU A 38 -49.10 28.20 10.52
C GLU A 38 -50.09 27.27 11.25
N LYS A 39 -49.66 26.19 11.93
CA LYS A 39 -50.58 25.10 12.33
C LYS A 39 -50.63 24.72 13.82
N ASN A 40 -51.72 24.03 14.19
CA ASN A 40 -52.11 23.61 15.55
C ASN A 40 -51.08 22.69 16.25
N LEU A 41 -51.05 22.76 17.60
CA LEU A 41 -50.12 22.05 18.50
C LEU A 41 -50.02 20.53 18.26
N SER A 42 -51.11 19.87 17.87
CA SER A 42 -51.13 18.41 17.61
C SER A 42 -50.34 18.02 16.37
N GLU A 43 -50.35 18.84 15.32
CA GLU A 43 -49.56 18.60 14.11
C GLU A 43 -48.07 18.82 14.38
N PHE A 44 -47.73 19.74 15.27
CA PHE A 44 -46.36 19.98 15.71
C PHE A 44 -45.76 18.77 16.45
N LEU A 45 -46.53 18.14 17.36
CA LEU A 45 -46.08 16.95 18.08
C LEU A 45 -45.81 15.76 17.15
N ILE A 46 -46.67 15.55 16.15
CA ILE A 46 -46.49 14.47 15.16
C ILE A 46 -45.19 14.69 14.36
N SER A 47 -44.92 15.93 13.95
CA SER A 47 -43.69 16.27 13.22
C SER A 47 -42.42 15.97 14.03
N ILE A 48 -42.40 16.34 15.33
CA ILE A 48 -41.26 16.05 16.21
C ILE A 48 -40.97 14.55 16.26
N VAL A 49 -42.00 13.72 16.39
CA VAL A 49 -41.84 12.26 16.44
C VAL A 49 -41.26 11.73 15.14
N VAL A 50 -41.71 12.22 13.98
CA VAL A 50 -41.17 11.82 12.66
C VAL A 50 -39.69 12.18 12.53
N ILE A 51 -39.29 13.37 12.97
CA ILE A 51 -37.89 13.82 12.94
C ILE A 51 -37.01 12.93 13.83
N LEU A 52 -37.47 12.62 15.05
CA LEU A 52 -36.73 11.76 15.97
C LEU A 52 -36.53 10.35 15.42
N LEU A 53 -37.55 9.77 14.78
CA LEU A 53 -37.45 8.47 14.12
C LEU A 53 -36.46 8.48 12.95
N ALA A 54 -36.46 9.55 12.13
CA ALA A 54 -35.52 9.70 11.03
C ALA A 54 -34.06 9.79 11.52
N VAL A 55 -33.82 10.54 12.59
CA VAL A 55 -32.49 10.66 13.22
C VAL A 55 -32.03 9.32 13.79
N ALA A 56 -32.90 8.59 14.50
CA ALA A 56 -32.59 7.28 15.06
C ALA A 56 -32.21 6.27 13.96
N PHE A 57 -32.96 6.25 12.86
CA PHE A 57 -32.66 5.40 11.71
C PHE A 57 -31.31 5.73 11.06
N PHE A 58 -30.99 7.02 10.93
CA PHE A 58 -29.69 7.46 10.40
C PHE A 58 -28.52 6.99 11.30
N ILE A 59 -28.66 7.08 12.63
CA ILE A 59 -27.66 6.61 13.58
C ILE A 59 -27.42 5.10 13.42
N ILE A 60 -28.49 4.30 13.25
CA ILE A 60 -28.38 2.84 13.03
C ILE A 60 -27.62 2.55 11.73
N ILE A 61 -27.90 3.29 10.65
CA ILE A 61 -27.17 3.16 9.38
C ILE A 61 -25.69 3.47 9.57
N VAL A 62 -25.36 4.55 10.28
CA VAL A 62 -23.96 4.93 10.53
C VAL A 62 -23.24 3.87 11.36
N ILE A 63 -23.88 3.34 12.41
CA ILE A 63 -23.30 2.28 13.25
C ILE A 63 -23.08 1.00 12.45
N THR A 64 -24.06 0.57 11.66
CA THR A 64 -23.96 -0.65 10.85
C THR A 64 -22.96 -0.50 9.71
N ALA A 65 -22.86 0.67 9.08
CA ALA A 65 -21.85 0.97 8.06
C ALA A 65 -20.41 1.04 8.63
N ASN A 66 -20.27 1.48 9.88
CA ASN A 66 -18.98 1.55 10.58
C ASN A 66 -18.61 0.26 11.31
N ARG A 67 -19.51 -0.72 11.41
CA ARG A 67 -19.21 -2.04 11.95
C ARG A 67 -18.28 -2.75 10.97
N LYS A 68 -16.97 -2.46 11.08
CA LYS A 68 -15.91 -3.19 10.39
C LYS A 68 -16.10 -4.66 10.72
N ASP A 69 -16.12 -5.49 9.69
CA ASP A 69 -16.18 -6.94 9.79
C ASP A 69 -14.98 -7.45 10.62
N THR A 70 -15.14 -7.51 11.94
CA THR A 70 -14.21 -8.17 12.87
C THR A 70 -14.65 -9.62 13.09
N ASN A 71 -15.04 -10.32 12.03
CA ASN A 71 -15.25 -11.76 12.11
C ASN A 71 -13.92 -12.45 11.83
N GLY A 72 -13.24 -12.75 12.95
CA GLY A 72 -11.97 -13.45 13.05
C GLY A 72 -12.07 -14.90 12.57
N ASN A 73 -11.80 -15.09 11.28
CA ASN A 73 -11.33 -16.35 10.71
C ASN A 73 -10.17 -16.02 9.76
N GLU A 74 -9.08 -15.52 10.31
CA GLU A 74 -7.86 -15.19 9.56
C GLU A 74 -7.13 -16.47 9.15
N LYS A 75 -7.50 -17.04 8.01
CA LYS A 75 -6.54 -17.83 7.22
C LYS A 75 -5.32 -16.94 6.97
N PRO A 76 -4.06 -17.43 6.99
CA PRO A 76 -2.87 -16.60 6.73
C PRO A 76 -2.99 -15.98 5.34
N LEU A 77 -3.48 -14.73 5.28
CA LEU A 77 -4.12 -14.18 4.09
C LEU A 77 -3.12 -13.53 3.13
N GLY A 78 -1.83 -13.47 3.50
CA GLY A 78 -0.84 -12.73 2.72
C GLY A 78 0.58 -13.27 2.81
N VAL A 79 1.20 -13.45 1.65
CA VAL A 79 2.66 -13.53 1.54
C VAL A 79 3.22 -12.11 1.60
N ILE A 80 4.07 -11.84 2.58
CA ILE A 80 4.70 -10.55 2.81
C ILE A 80 6.12 -10.59 2.25
N TYR A 81 6.44 -9.66 1.35
CA TYR A 81 7.79 -9.55 0.79
C TYR A 81 8.49 -8.32 1.36
N LYS A 82 9.59 -8.56 2.08
CA LYS A 82 10.53 -7.51 2.46
C LYS A 82 11.67 -7.46 1.44
N SER A 83 11.94 -6.26 0.92
CA SER A 83 13.19 -5.99 0.21
C SER A 83 14.00 -4.98 1.02
N SER A 84 15.08 -5.43 1.64
CA SER A 84 16.10 -4.54 2.19
C SER A 84 17.01 -4.12 1.04
N LEU A 85 16.60 -3.11 0.28
CA LEU A 85 17.49 -2.42 -0.65
C LEU A 85 17.92 -1.12 0.01
N SER A 86 19.21 -1.00 0.32
CA SER A 86 19.74 0.29 0.77
C SER A 86 19.73 1.30 -0.40
N PRO A 87 19.67 2.62 -0.14
CA PRO A 87 19.80 3.63 -1.19
C PRO A 87 21.09 3.45 -2.01
N LYS A 88 22.17 3.00 -1.36
CA LYS A 88 23.45 2.68 -1.98
C LYS A 88 23.33 1.51 -2.97
N GLU A 89 22.69 0.42 -2.57
CA GLU A 89 22.42 -0.73 -3.45
C GLU A 89 21.51 -0.36 -4.62
N LEU A 90 20.52 0.52 -4.40
CA LEU A 90 19.65 1.01 -5.46
C LEU A 90 20.44 1.82 -6.50
N PHE A 91 21.36 2.67 -6.06
CA PHE A 91 22.24 3.43 -6.94
C PHE A 91 23.13 2.51 -7.79
N ILE A 92 23.75 1.51 -7.16
CA ILE A 92 24.55 0.49 -7.88
C ILE A 92 23.67 -0.23 -8.91
N LEU A 93 22.46 -0.63 -8.53
CA LEU A 93 21.54 -1.35 -9.41
C LEU A 93 21.11 -0.54 -10.65
N LEU A 94 21.03 0.78 -10.53
CA LEU A 94 20.64 1.70 -11.60
C LEU A 94 21.82 2.12 -12.48
N PHE A 95 22.96 2.47 -11.90
CA PHE A 95 24.05 3.17 -12.60
C PHE A 95 25.31 2.34 -12.85
N HIS A 96 25.54 1.23 -12.13
CA HIS A 96 26.73 0.42 -12.38
C HIS A 96 26.57 -0.51 -13.58
N LYS A 97 27.67 -0.64 -14.34
CA LYS A 97 27.82 -1.69 -15.36
C LYS A 97 27.74 -3.07 -14.71
N LYS A 98 26.92 -3.93 -15.29
CA LYS A 98 26.62 -5.28 -14.79
C LYS A 98 27.48 -6.30 -15.54
N ASP A 99 28.79 -6.17 -15.45
CA ASP A 99 29.75 -7.01 -16.18
C ASP A 99 30.58 -7.86 -15.22
N CYS A 100 30.83 -9.12 -15.58
CA CYS A 100 31.49 -10.10 -14.74
C CYS A 100 32.95 -9.68 -14.44
N PRO A 101 33.39 -9.76 -13.16
CA PRO A 101 34.76 -9.45 -12.78
C PRO A 101 35.84 -10.29 -13.45
N TYR A 102 35.50 -11.53 -13.81
CA TYR A 102 36.46 -12.50 -14.31
C TYR A 102 36.52 -12.54 -15.85
N CYS A 103 35.37 -12.71 -16.52
CA CYS A 103 35.32 -12.84 -17.98
C CYS A 103 34.86 -11.59 -18.72
N GLY A 104 34.38 -10.54 -18.02
CA GLY A 104 33.90 -9.30 -18.64
C GLY A 104 32.52 -9.38 -19.31
N LEU A 105 31.89 -10.57 -19.36
CA LEU A 105 30.54 -10.74 -19.92
C LEU A 105 29.45 -10.16 -19.03
N LYS A 106 28.31 -9.78 -19.64
CA LYS A 106 27.17 -9.19 -18.93
C LYS A 106 26.54 -10.19 -17.96
N LEU A 107 26.40 -9.78 -16.70
CA LEU A 107 25.75 -10.52 -15.64
C LEU A 107 24.22 -10.50 -15.80
N LYS A 108 23.58 -11.65 -15.54
CA LYS A 108 22.12 -11.74 -15.49
C LYS A 108 21.61 -11.53 -14.07
N ARG A 109 20.61 -10.68 -13.93
CA ARG A 109 19.93 -10.45 -12.65
C ARG A 109 19.14 -11.70 -12.26
N LYS A 110 19.33 -12.17 -11.03
CA LYS A 110 18.56 -13.24 -10.41
C LYS A 110 17.94 -12.73 -9.11
N LYS A 111 16.86 -13.38 -8.68
CA LYS A 111 16.12 -13.04 -7.46
C LYS A 111 16.19 -14.24 -6.53
N GLY A 112 16.68 -14.01 -5.31
CA GLY A 112 16.62 -14.96 -4.20
C GLY A 112 15.43 -14.63 -3.33
N ILE A 113 14.67 -15.65 -2.95
CA ILE A 113 13.57 -15.53 -2.01
C ILE A 113 13.87 -16.48 -0.87
N THR A 114 14.02 -15.95 0.33
CA THR A 114 14.29 -16.74 1.54
C THR A 114 13.17 -16.49 2.54
N LYS A 115 12.51 -17.54 3.01
CA LYS A 115 11.51 -17.44 4.09
C LYS A 115 12.25 -17.04 5.37
N MET A 116 11.80 -15.97 6.03
CA MET A 116 12.39 -15.51 7.29
C MET A 116 11.64 -16.12 8.47
N ASN A 117 10.37 -15.78 8.59
CA ASN A 117 9.50 -16.13 9.71
C ASN A 117 8.04 -15.97 9.30
N GLU A 118 7.15 -16.51 10.12
CA GLU A 118 5.70 -16.25 10.06
C GLU A 118 5.35 -15.27 11.18
N GLY A 119 4.56 -14.24 10.91
CA GLY A 119 4.24 -13.25 11.92
C GLY A 119 3.45 -12.05 11.43
N ILE A 120 3.19 -11.10 12.35
CA ILE A 120 2.52 -9.84 12.05
C ILE A 120 3.55 -8.80 11.65
N GLU A 121 3.42 -8.24 10.45
CA GLU A 121 4.25 -7.14 9.96
C GLU A 121 3.41 -5.90 9.68
N LYS A 122 3.94 -4.74 10.06
CA LYS A 122 3.32 -3.45 9.76
C LYS A 122 3.75 -2.97 8.39
N ILE A 123 2.83 -2.94 7.43
CA ILE A 123 3.07 -2.39 6.09
C ILE A 123 2.26 -1.10 5.94
N SER A 124 2.96 0.03 5.90
CA SER A 124 2.38 1.37 5.94
C SER A 124 1.56 1.60 7.23
N HIS A 125 0.24 1.40 7.18
CA HIS A 125 -0.68 1.62 8.29
C HIS A 125 -1.57 0.40 8.57
N THR A 126 -1.24 -0.75 7.97
CA THR A 126 -1.99 -1.99 8.14
C THR A 126 -1.07 -3.08 8.69
N TYR A 127 -1.53 -3.78 9.71
CA TYR A 127 -0.88 -4.99 10.21
C TYR A 127 -1.36 -6.16 9.36
N LEU A 128 -0.41 -6.93 8.83
CA LEU A 128 -0.69 -8.11 8.03
C LEU A 128 -0.02 -9.30 8.70
N TYR A 129 -0.78 -10.35 8.95
CA TYR A 129 -0.27 -11.63 9.42
C TYR A 129 0.00 -12.57 8.23
N GLY A 130 1.17 -13.19 8.21
CA GLY A 130 1.50 -14.26 7.27
C GLY A 130 2.98 -14.53 7.15
N ASP A 131 3.33 -15.28 6.10
CA ASP A 131 4.72 -15.63 5.82
C ASP A 131 5.51 -14.42 5.32
N VAL A 132 6.62 -14.13 6.01
CA VAL A 132 7.55 -13.07 5.66
C VAL A 132 8.72 -13.65 4.86
N TYR A 133 8.91 -13.15 3.65
CA TYR A 133 10.01 -13.53 2.77
C TYR A 133 10.95 -12.35 2.53
N ASN A 134 12.26 -12.59 2.66
CA ASN A 134 13.29 -11.66 2.24
C ASN A 134 13.59 -11.86 0.75
N LYS A 135 13.46 -10.78 -0.04
CA LYS A 135 13.87 -10.75 -1.44
C LYS A 135 15.25 -10.14 -1.55
N LYS A 136 16.26 -10.98 -1.79
CA LYS A 136 17.62 -10.54 -2.16
C LYS A 136 17.79 -10.56 -3.67
N ILE A 137 18.52 -9.58 -4.20
CA ILE A 137 18.87 -9.51 -5.62
C ILE A 137 20.35 -9.83 -5.74
N PHE A 138 20.68 -10.80 -6.57
CA PHE A 138 22.06 -11.15 -6.91
C PHE A 138 22.21 -11.23 -8.43
N PHE A 139 23.45 -11.26 -8.88
CA PHE A 139 23.82 -11.29 -10.29
C PHE A 139 24.62 -12.56 -10.58
N ARG A 140 24.25 -13.31 -11.62
CA ARG A 140 24.97 -14.53 -12.02
C ARG A 140 25.66 -14.32 -13.35
N CYS A 141 26.94 -14.69 -13.43
CA CYS A 141 27.64 -14.86 -14.69
C CYS A 141 27.28 -16.23 -15.26
N GLU A 142 26.87 -16.31 -16.52
CA GLU A 142 26.55 -17.61 -17.14
C GLU A 142 27.80 -18.41 -17.50
N ASP A 143 28.87 -17.72 -17.88
CA ASP A 143 30.14 -18.32 -18.28
C ASP A 143 30.94 -18.83 -17.07
N CYS A 144 31.23 -17.94 -16.11
CA CYS A 144 31.97 -18.32 -14.90
C CYS A 144 31.11 -19.09 -13.88
N ASN A 145 29.79 -19.12 -14.08
CA ASN A 145 28.81 -19.69 -13.16
C ASN A 145 28.84 -19.16 -11.70
N LYS A 146 29.44 -17.98 -11.49
CA LYS A 146 29.56 -17.33 -10.17
C LYS A 146 28.39 -16.39 -9.92
N ASN A 147 27.94 -16.34 -8.66
CA ASN A 147 26.97 -15.38 -8.17
C ASN A 147 27.70 -14.22 -7.49
N PHE A 148 27.20 -13.00 -7.67
CA PHE A 148 27.71 -11.76 -7.11
C PHE A 148 26.58 -11.02 -6.42
N ASP A 149 26.83 -10.59 -5.19
CA ASP A 149 25.94 -9.68 -4.50
C ASP A 149 26.11 -8.24 -5.02
N ILE A 150 25.10 -7.39 -4.81
CA ILE A 150 25.13 -5.99 -5.29
C ILE A 150 26.38 -5.26 -4.76
N ASN A 151 26.73 -5.49 -3.50
CA ASN A 151 27.85 -4.82 -2.84
C ASN A 151 29.22 -5.24 -3.42
N GLU A 152 29.32 -6.44 -3.99
CA GLU A 152 30.55 -6.93 -4.63
C GLU A 152 30.80 -6.27 -6.00
N LEU A 153 29.75 -5.75 -6.64
CA LEU A 153 29.87 -5.05 -7.93
C LEU A 153 30.46 -3.65 -7.82
N GLU A 154 30.44 -3.05 -6.63
CA GLU A 154 30.94 -1.70 -6.38
C GLU A 154 32.48 -1.65 -6.42
N LEU A 155 33.14 -2.62 -5.77
CA LEU A 155 34.59 -2.64 -5.55
C LEU A 155 35.41 -2.58 -6.86
N ARG A 156 34.86 -3.03 -7.98
CA ARG A 156 35.58 -3.08 -9.27
C ARG A 156 35.68 -1.73 -9.99
N TRP A 157 34.73 -0.81 -9.78
CA TRP A 157 34.80 0.52 -10.40
C TRP A 157 36.00 1.32 -9.89
N VAL A 158 36.37 1.13 -8.62
CA VAL A 158 37.55 1.75 -8.03
C VAL A 158 38.83 1.16 -8.63
N VAL A 159 38.95 -0.18 -8.67
CA VAL A 159 40.17 -0.87 -9.14
C VAL A 159 40.43 -0.65 -10.63
N SER A 160 39.39 -0.62 -11.47
CA SER A 160 39.55 -0.37 -12.91
C SER A 160 39.99 1.05 -13.25
N LYS A 161 39.64 2.05 -12.42
CA LYS A 161 40.15 3.42 -12.54
C LYS A 161 41.63 3.50 -12.15
N GLN A 162 42.03 2.80 -11.09
CA GLN A 162 43.43 2.78 -10.61
C GLN A 162 44.40 2.31 -11.71
N LYS A 163 44.13 1.14 -12.33
CA LYS A 163 44.98 0.59 -13.40
C LYS A 163 45.09 1.48 -14.65
N LYS A 164 44.06 2.31 -14.91
CA LYS A 164 44.06 3.26 -16.03
C LYS A 164 44.75 4.59 -15.68
N PHE A 165 44.86 4.89 -14.39
CA PHE A 165 45.63 6.04 -13.90
C PHE A 165 47.13 5.72 -13.89
N ASP A 166 47.53 4.56 -13.36
CA ASP A 166 48.93 4.15 -13.29
C ASP A 166 49.58 4.09 -14.69
N LYS A 167 48.86 3.57 -15.69
CA LYS A 167 49.32 3.56 -17.10
C LYS A 167 49.52 4.94 -17.73
N ARG A 168 48.94 6.01 -17.17
CA ARG A 168 49.10 7.39 -17.66
C ARG A 168 50.22 8.15 -16.96
N VAL A 169 50.62 7.72 -15.77
CA VAL A 169 51.75 8.31 -15.03
C VAL A 169 53.08 7.71 -15.48
N SER A 170 53.07 6.50 -16.06
CA SER A 170 54.27 5.83 -16.60
C SER A 170 54.60 6.18 -18.07
N LYS A 171 53.99 7.21 -18.64
CA LYS A 171 54.31 7.75 -19.97
C LYS A 171 54.73 9.20 -19.84
#